data_AF-A0A949JWI8-F1
#
_entry.id   AF-A0A949JWI8-F1
#
_cell.length_a   1.000
_cell.length_b   1.000
_cell.length_c   1.000
_cell.angle_alpha   90.00
_cell.angle_beta   90.00
_cell.angle_gamma   90.00
#
_symmetry.space_group_name_H-M   'P 1'
#
loop_
_entity.id
_entity.type
_entity.pdbx_description
1 polymer ?
#
loop_
_entity_poly.entity_id
_entity_poly.type
_entity_poly.pdbx_seq_one_letter_code
_entity_poly.pdbx_strand_id
1 'polypeptide(L)'
;MKRDAELSESSEQIDHRHTRAGLFHRFSLIFRHPMILTFCAALIVVTIGCSKPKETVSEKSSTLSPDERYIVQLYMKINDLEKNLQENPSDSTKKWAELRKEVDEERIRAILVELEKDPERWLAVFGRISELVDRKQ
;
A
#
# COMPACT_ATOMS: atom_id res chain seq x y z
N MET A 1 7.68 -63.33 -3.98
CA MET A 1 6.77 -62.54 -3.12
C MET A 1 7.28 -61.10 -3.12
N LYS A 2 6.73 -60.23 -3.97
CA LYS A 2 5.66 -59.27 -3.61
C LYS A 2 6.04 -58.41 -2.40
N ARG A 3 6.46 -57.17 -2.66
CA ARG A 3 5.63 -55.97 -2.39
C ARG A 3 6.29 -54.70 -2.91
N ASP A 4 5.46 -53.99 -3.65
CA ASP A 4 5.62 -52.66 -4.22
C ASP A 4 5.59 -51.58 -3.12
N ALA A 5 6.35 -50.51 -3.34
CA ALA A 5 6.12 -49.13 -2.88
C ALA A 5 7.16 -48.27 -3.62
N GLU A 6 6.81 -47.64 -4.74
CA GLU A 6 6.24 -46.28 -4.76
C GLU A 6 7.04 -45.31 -3.89
N LEU A 7 7.91 -44.47 -4.48
CA LEU A 7 7.50 -43.11 -4.88
C LEU A 7 8.70 -42.28 -5.37
N SER A 8 8.45 -41.62 -6.50
CA SER A 8 8.95 -40.29 -6.87
C SER A 8 10.39 -40.19 -7.36
N GLU A 9 10.56 -40.45 -8.66
CA GLU A 9 11.60 -39.79 -9.43
C GLU A 9 11.10 -39.49 -10.85
N SER A 10 11.55 -38.35 -11.39
CA SER A 10 11.39 -37.86 -12.76
C SER A 10 9.99 -37.35 -13.13
N SER A 11 9.72 -36.05 -13.23
CA SER A 11 10.43 -34.98 -13.96
C SER A 11 10.59 -35.27 -15.45
N GLU A 12 10.15 -34.29 -16.26
CA GLU A 12 10.17 -34.21 -17.73
C GLU A 12 9.17 -35.16 -18.42
N GLN A 13 8.29 -34.72 -19.32
CA GLN A 13 8.66 -34.01 -20.52
C GLN A 13 7.43 -33.39 -21.21
N ILE A 14 7.65 -32.18 -21.71
CA ILE A 14 6.95 -31.42 -22.74
C ILE A 14 6.49 -32.30 -23.91
N ASP A 15 5.23 -32.20 -24.35
CA ASP A 15 4.85 -31.92 -25.75
C ASP A 15 3.34 -31.68 -25.89
N HIS A 16 2.94 -30.44 -26.20
CA HIS A 16 1.56 -30.10 -26.56
C HIS A 16 1.51 -29.70 -28.04
N ARG A 17 1.33 -30.69 -28.92
CA ARG A 17 0.63 -30.51 -30.19
C ARG A 17 -0.32 -31.67 -30.42
N HIS A 18 -1.62 -31.39 -30.39
CA HIS A 18 -2.64 -31.93 -31.31
C HIS A 18 -3.95 -31.19 -30.98
N THR A 19 -4.32 -30.15 -31.71
CA THR A 19 -5.04 -30.21 -32.99
C THR A 19 -6.47 -30.73 -32.84
N ARG A 20 -7.39 -29.77 -32.97
CA ARG A 20 -8.74 -29.83 -33.58
C ARG A 20 -9.95 -30.35 -32.77
N ALA A 21 -10.91 -29.42 -32.72
CA ALA A 21 -12.32 -29.57 -33.09
C ALA A 21 -13.27 -30.27 -32.10
N GLY A 22 -14.27 -29.49 -31.69
CA GLY A 22 -15.35 -29.90 -30.79
C GLY A 22 -16.03 -28.66 -30.21
N LEU A 23 -16.61 -27.80 -31.04
CA LEU A 23 -18.04 -27.84 -31.36
C LEU A 23 -18.89 -27.39 -30.16
N PHE A 24 -19.38 -26.15 -30.25
CA PHE A 24 -20.68 -25.67 -29.75
C PHE A 24 -21.29 -26.45 -28.58
N HIS A 25 -21.27 -25.93 -27.34
CA HIS A 25 -22.45 -26.10 -26.46
C HIS A 25 -22.57 -25.30 -25.14
N ARG A 26 -21.82 -24.23 -24.84
CA ARG A 26 -22.00 -23.54 -23.53
C ARG A 26 -22.01 -22.00 -23.53
N PHE A 27 -22.54 -21.39 -24.59
CA PHE A 27 -22.86 -19.96 -24.62
C PHE A 27 -24.32 -19.62 -24.24
N SER A 28 -25.05 -20.56 -23.66
CA SER A 28 -26.48 -20.40 -23.38
C SER A 28 -26.78 -20.54 -21.89
N LEU A 29 -26.39 -19.54 -21.09
CA LEU A 29 -26.88 -19.40 -19.70
C LEU A 29 -26.71 -18.00 -19.09
N ILE A 30 -26.47 -16.95 -19.88
CA ILE A 30 -26.39 -15.57 -19.37
C ILE A 30 -27.75 -14.83 -19.52
N PHE A 31 -28.70 -15.39 -20.27
CA PHE A 31 -29.92 -14.69 -20.70
C PHE A 31 -31.19 -15.20 -20.02
N ARG A 32 -31.25 -15.21 -18.68
CA ARG A 32 -32.48 -15.64 -17.99
C ARG A 32 -32.94 -14.84 -16.78
N HIS A 33 -32.25 -13.75 -16.42
CA HIS A 33 -32.75 -12.85 -15.38
C HIS A 33 -32.63 -11.38 -15.83
N PRO A 34 -33.74 -10.74 -16.24
CA PRO A 34 -33.72 -9.31 -16.56
C PRO A 34 -33.27 -8.44 -15.37
N MET A 35 -33.39 -8.94 -14.13
CA MET A 35 -32.89 -8.28 -12.93
C MET A 35 -31.35 -8.21 -12.83
N ILE A 36 -30.61 -9.17 -13.40
CA ILE A 36 -29.14 -9.16 -13.34
C ILE A 36 -28.58 -8.12 -14.33
N LEU A 37 -29.22 -7.96 -15.49
CA LEU A 37 -28.80 -6.97 -16.50
C LEU A 37 -28.99 -5.53 -16.00
N THR A 38 -30.07 -5.26 -15.25
CA THR A 38 -30.31 -3.94 -14.64
C THR A 38 -29.31 -3.64 -13.52
N PHE A 39 -28.95 -4.64 -12.73
CA PHE A 39 -27.95 -4.50 -11.66
C PHE A 39 -26.56 -4.17 -12.22
N CYS A 40 -26.16 -4.82 -13.33
CA CYS A 40 -24.90 -4.51 -14.02
C CYS A 40 -24.90 -3.11 -14.65
N ALA A 41 -26.02 -2.66 -15.23
CA ALA A 41 -26.13 -1.32 -15.80
C ALA A 41 -26.06 -0.21 -14.72
N ALA A 42 -26.66 -0.43 -13.54
CA ALA A 42 -26.57 0.51 -12.42
C ALA A 42 -25.14 0.62 -11.86
N LEU A 43 -24.40 -0.49 -11.80
CA LEU A 43 -22.98 -0.49 -11.38
C LEU A 43 -22.07 0.31 -12.32
N ILE A 44 -22.36 0.32 -13.63
CA ILE A 44 -21.57 1.10 -14.61
C ILE A 44 -21.83 2.61 -14.47
N VAL A 45 -23.04 3.03 -14.08
CA VAL A 45 -23.33 4.46 -13.84
C VAL A 45 -22.62 4.97 -12.57
N VAL A 46 -22.43 4.10 -11.56
CA VAL A 46 -21.66 4.45 -10.34
C VAL A 46 -20.16 4.61 -10.62
N THR A 47 -19.59 3.89 -11.60
CA THR A 47 -18.15 3.98 -11.91
C THR A 47 -17.77 5.17 -12.80
N ILE A 48 -18.71 5.74 -13.56
CA ILE A 48 -18.46 6.90 -14.44
C ILE A 48 -18.62 8.24 -13.67
N GLY A 49 -19.27 8.22 -12.49
CA GLY A 49 -19.58 9.41 -11.68
C GLY A 49 -18.50 9.91 -10.71
N CYS A 50 -17.26 9.41 -10.76
CA CYS A 50 -16.17 9.87 -9.90
C CYS A 50 -14.87 10.18 -10.68
N SER A 51 -14.99 10.77 -11.87
CA SER A 51 -13.86 11.49 -12.48
C SER A 51 -13.89 12.95 -12.02
N LYS A 52 -13.62 13.18 -10.72
CA LYS A 52 -13.06 14.49 -10.34
C LYS A 52 -11.63 14.48 -10.86
N PRO A 53 -11.22 15.44 -11.72
CA PRO A 53 -9.80 15.60 -11.99
C PRO A 53 -9.11 15.74 -10.64
N LYS A 54 -8.06 14.93 -10.42
CA LYS A 54 -7.09 15.20 -9.37
C LYS A 54 -6.61 16.62 -9.64
N GLU A 55 -7.15 17.60 -8.92
CA GLU A 55 -6.41 18.81 -8.64
C GLU A 55 -5.11 18.31 -8.05
N THR A 56 -4.07 18.34 -8.88
CA THR A 56 -2.70 18.38 -8.44
C THR A 56 -2.69 19.38 -7.30
N VAL A 57 -2.48 18.88 -6.08
CA VAL A 57 -2.23 19.70 -4.89
C VAL A 57 -1.29 20.79 -5.38
N SER A 58 -1.88 21.97 -5.52
CA SER A 58 -1.19 23.15 -6.00
C SER A 58 0.09 23.25 -5.18
N GLU A 59 1.22 23.48 -5.85
CA GLU A 59 2.48 23.91 -5.24
C GLU A 59 2.26 25.24 -4.49
N LYS A 60 1.44 25.23 -3.45
CA LYS A 60 1.69 26.08 -2.30
C LYS A 60 2.80 25.37 -1.58
N SER A 61 4.00 25.85 -1.81
CA SER A 61 5.12 25.75 -0.88
C SER A 61 4.70 26.39 0.45
N SER A 62 3.76 25.76 1.16
CA SER A 62 3.51 25.99 2.57
C SER A 62 4.80 25.58 3.26
N THR A 63 5.66 26.57 3.47
CA THR A 63 6.91 26.42 4.18
C THR A 63 6.56 25.86 5.55
N LEU A 64 6.85 24.57 5.76
CA LEU A 64 6.56 23.90 7.01
C LEU A 64 7.14 24.72 8.17
N SER A 65 6.31 24.96 9.17
CA SER A 65 6.69 25.55 10.44
C SER A 65 7.79 24.71 11.13
N PRO A 66 8.55 25.30 12.07
CA PRO A 66 9.57 24.56 12.82
C PRO A 66 9.06 23.28 13.47
N ASP A 67 7.81 23.30 13.94
CA ASP A 67 7.15 22.18 14.59
C ASP A 67 6.74 21.08 13.61
N GLU A 68 6.17 21.45 12.47
CA GLU A 68 5.89 20.49 11.39
C GLU A 68 7.19 19.85 10.87
N ARG A 69 8.25 20.65 10.72
CA ARG A 69 9.57 20.14 10.35
C ARG A 69 10.12 19.17 11.40
N TYR A 70 9.88 19.42 12.68
CA TYR A 70 10.27 18.52 13.75
C TYR A 70 9.56 17.16 13.63
N ILE A 71 8.25 17.15 13.36
CA ILE A 71 7.50 15.90 13.11
C ILE A 71 8.03 15.15 11.89
N VAL A 72 8.27 15.85 10.78
CA VAL A 72 8.85 15.23 9.57
C VAL A 72 10.22 14.61 9.88
N GLN A 73 11.10 15.33 10.57
CA GLN A 73 12.44 14.82 10.92
C GLN A 73 12.37 13.61 11.84
N LEU A 74 11.48 13.65 12.84
CA LEU A 74 11.29 12.52 13.75
C LEU A 74 10.78 11.28 13.01
N TYR A 75 9.81 11.46 12.11
CA TYR A 75 9.33 10.37 11.27
C TYR A 75 10.46 9.76 10.44
N MET A 76 11.27 10.59 9.77
CA MET A 76 12.38 10.10 8.96
C MET A 76 13.40 9.33 9.82
N LYS A 77 13.67 9.79 11.03
CA LYS A 77 14.59 9.12 11.97
C LYS A 77 14.04 7.77 12.45
N ILE A 78 12.75 7.69 12.73
CA ILE A 78 12.07 6.43 13.07
C ILE A 78 12.19 5.45 11.90
N ASN A 79 11.85 5.89 10.69
CA ASN A 79 11.90 5.05 9.49
C ASN A 79 13.33 4.56 9.19
N ASP A 80 14.34 5.43 9.33
CA ASP A 80 15.74 5.02 9.18
C ASP A 80 16.17 4.03 10.28
N LEU A 81 15.72 4.24 11.52
CA LEU A 81 15.98 3.30 12.62
C LEU A 81 15.36 1.93 12.34
N GLU A 82 14.11 1.89 11.90
CA GLU A 82 13.40 0.65 11.58
C GLU A 82 14.11 -0.14 10.48
N LYS A 83 14.53 0.52 9.39
CA LYS A 83 15.33 -0.11 8.33
C LYS A 83 16.63 -0.70 8.87
N ASN A 84 17.37 0.07 9.66
CA ASN A 84 18.63 -0.39 10.27
C ASN A 84 18.43 -1.58 11.23
N LEU A 85 17.30 -1.63 11.93
CA LEU A 85 16.98 -2.73 12.84
C LEU A 85 16.49 -3.99 12.14
N GLN A 86 15.86 -3.86 10.96
CA GLN A 86 15.55 -5.00 10.10
C GLN A 86 16.84 -5.70 9.63
N GLU A 87 17.87 -4.92 9.30
CA GLU A 87 19.18 -5.45 8.88
C GLU A 87 20.03 -5.94 10.06
N ASN A 88 19.93 -5.29 11.21
CA ASN A 88 20.74 -5.60 12.39
C ASN A 88 19.94 -5.49 13.71
N PRO A 89 19.23 -6.57 14.13
CA PRO A 89 18.26 -6.53 15.22
C PRO A 89 18.88 -6.58 16.63
N SER A 90 20.18 -6.88 16.77
CA SER A 90 20.85 -7.12 18.05
C SER A 90 20.77 -5.95 19.03
N ASP A 91 20.67 -4.72 18.51
CA ASP A 91 20.70 -3.49 19.30
C ASP A 91 19.34 -2.76 19.38
N SER A 92 18.24 -3.42 18.98
CA SER A 92 16.90 -2.80 18.86
C SER A 92 16.45 -2.07 20.12
N THR A 93 16.43 -2.74 21.26
CA THR A 93 16.00 -2.16 22.55
C THR A 93 16.81 -0.93 22.93
N LYS A 94 18.13 -0.96 22.70
CA LYS A 94 19.02 0.15 23.04
C LYS A 94 18.74 1.37 22.15
N LYS A 95 18.66 1.18 20.84
CA LYS A 95 18.42 2.27 19.89
C LYS A 95 17.04 2.92 20.06
N TRP A 96 16.01 2.13 20.38
CA TRP A 96 14.69 2.67 20.72
C TRP A 96 14.70 3.48 22.02
N ALA A 97 15.44 3.01 23.04
CA ALA A 97 15.57 3.74 24.30
C ALA A 97 16.34 5.07 24.12
N GLU A 98 17.36 5.10 23.26
CA GLU A 98 18.09 6.32 22.91
C GLU A 98 17.18 7.31 22.16
N LEU A 99 16.47 6.84 21.13
CA LEU A 99 15.52 7.69 20.41
C LEU A 99 14.47 8.28 21.35
N ARG A 100 13.92 7.48 22.27
CA ARG A 100 12.90 7.95 23.22
C ARG A 100 13.40 9.02 24.17
N LYS A 101 14.67 9.00 24.56
CA LYS A 101 15.27 10.05 25.43
C LYS A 101 15.42 11.38 24.72
N GLU A 102 15.58 11.36 23.40
CA GLU A 102 15.75 12.55 22.57
C GLU A 102 14.43 13.17 22.10
N VAL A 103 13.33 12.43 22.27
CA VAL A 103 11.99 12.83 21.84
C VAL A 103 11.32 13.66 22.92
N ASP A 104 10.84 14.83 22.54
CA ASP A 104 9.98 15.67 23.37
C ASP A 104 8.52 15.26 23.16
N GLU A 105 8.04 14.33 24.02
CA GLU A 105 6.68 13.79 23.92
C GLU A 105 5.59 14.87 24.13
N GLU A 106 5.85 15.89 24.96
CA GLU A 106 4.91 16.98 25.21
C GLU A 106 4.76 17.89 24.00
N ARG A 107 5.89 18.26 23.39
CA ARG A 107 5.90 19.03 22.15
C ARG A 107 5.18 18.28 21.03
N ILE A 108 5.44 16.98 20.84
CA ILE A 108 4.75 16.19 19.82
C ILE A 108 3.25 16.23 20.03
N ARG A 109 2.79 16.01 21.27
CA ARG A 109 1.36 16.03 21.59
C ARG A 109 0.74 17.38 21.24
N ALA A 110 1.39 18.48 21.60
CA ALA A 110 0.92 19.82 21.25
C ALA A 110 0.82 20.01 19.73
N ILE A 111 1.83 19.59 18.98
CA ILE A 111 1.85 19.69 17.51
C ILE A 111 0.73 18.87 16.89
N LEU A 112 0.52 17.63 17.34
CA LEU A 112 -0.53 16.76 16.82
C LEU A 112 -1.93 17.33 17.09
N VAL A 113 -2.17 17.88 18.28
CA VAL A 113 -3.44 18.55 18.62
C VAL A 113 -3.69 19.78 17.75
N GLU A 114 -2.65 20.54 17.42
CA GLU A 114 -2.78 21.68 16.51
C GLU A 114 -3.01 21.25 15.05
N LEU A 115 -2.32 20.21 14.59
CA LEU A 115 -2.49 19.67 13.23
C LEU A 115 -3.86 19.00 13.03
N GLU A 116 -4.45 18.40 14.06
CA GLU A 116 -5.79 17.82 13.99
C GLU A 116 -6.86 18.88 13.65
N LYS A 117 -6.64 20.14 14.06
CA LYS A 117 -7.56 21.25 13.78
C LYS A 117 -7.44 21.77 12.35
N ASP A 118 -6.36 21.46 11.65
CA ASP A 118 -6.06 21.96 10.30
C ASP A 118 -5.60 20.82 9.35
N PRO A 119 -6.56 20.17 8.67
CA PRO A 119 -6.27 19.07 7.76
C PRO A 119 -5.37 19.44 6.58
N GLU A 120 -5.37 20.70 6.11
CA GLU A 120 -4.51 21.13 4.99
C GLU A 120 -3.04 21.11 5.42
N ARG A 121 -2.75 21.53 6.65
CA ARG A 121 -1.41 21.46 7.22
C ARG A 121 -0.95 20.03 7.44
N TRP A 122 -1.86 19.14 7.89
CA TRP A 122 -1.56 17.71 7.97
C TRP A 122 -1.17 17.12 6.61
N LEU A 123 -1.90 17.48 5.55
CA LEU A 123 -1.57 17.05 4.18
C LEU A 123 -0.22 17.58 3.71
N ALA A 124 0.16 18.81 4.09
CA ALA A 124 1.48 19.35 3.77
C ALA A 124 2.61 18.58 4.46
N VAL A 125 2.44 18.23 5.75
CA VAL A 125 3.37 17.37 6.50
C VAL A 125 3.50 16.00 5.83
N PHE A 126 2.37 15.36 5.53
CA PHE A 126 2.34 14.06 4.89
C PHE A 126 2.99 14.09 3.51
N GLY A 127 2.64 15.07 2.67
CA GLY A 127 3.24 15.24 1.35
C GLY A 127 4.76 15.36 1.42
N ARG A 128 5.26 16.12 2.40
CA ARG A 128 6.71 16.22 2.62
C ARG A 128 7.35 14.90 3.05
N ILE A 129 6.68 14.13 3.92
CA ILE A 129 7.15 12.79 4.31
C ILE A 129 7.23 11.88 3.09
N SER A 130 6.17 11.80 2.29
CA SER A 130 6.13 10.98 1.07
C SER A 130 7.27 11.33 0.12
N GLU A 131 7.48 12.62 -0.18
CA GLU A 131 8.60 13.07 -1.01
C GLU A 131 9.97 12.63 -0.49
N LEU A 132 10.17 12.61 0.83
CA LEU A 132 11.45 12.25 1.44
C LEU A 132 11.67 10.74 1.48
N VAL A 133 10.60 9.98 1.67
CA VAL A 133 10.64 8.51 1.61
C VAL A 133 10.92 8.05 0.18
N ASP A 134 10.24 8.61 -0.81
CA ASP A 134 10.40 8.25 -2.22
C ASP A 134 11.82 8.56 -2.73
N ARG A 135 12.43 9.66 -2.27
CA ARG A 135 13.82 10.02 -2.64
C ARG A 135 14.89 9.11 -2.02
N LYS A 136 14.56 8.35 -0.98
CA LYS A 136 15.50 7.46 -0.27
C LYS A 136 15.42 6.01 -0.76
N GLN A 137 14.56 5.70 -1.72
CA GLN A 137 14.50 4.41 -2.43
C GLN A 137 15.43 4.43 -3.64
#